data_AF-W2XQY0-F1
#
_entry.id   AF-W2XQY0-F1
#
_cell.length_a   1.000
_cell.length_b   1.000
_cell.length_c   1.000
_cell.angle_alpha   90.00
_cell.angle_beta   90.00
_cell.angle_gamma   90.00
#
_symmetry.space_group_name_H-M   'P 1'
#
loop_
_entity.id
_entity.type
_entity.pdbx_description
1 polymer ?
#
loop_
_entity_poly.entity_id
_entity_poly.type
_entity_poly.pdbx_seq_one_letter_code
_entity_poly.pdbx_strand_id
1 'polypeptide(L)'
;MLISKLAVTFLTLPALVASAADCKLGPSEKCAIDSLPTPGDDGSILVYPGGSTRCAFDDYSDNTTTFESSSTYFFQVFPNQKQDKSKVLLYFQGGGACVDKDTCNFALQCQLGANSLITTTAKVDNSGIMDRGAVDNPFKDWNVVFLPYCTGDLFVGNTQLEASESAYNQALGNKQCLGQNRSMHLNGYNNAKAVLDWALENFPDPKQLAIGGYSAGSLGAQLWSAKVADMWKVEQKSTKFQVLADSYVGVFPEHKAAASSLVNFYGGCDVDLHFPESMAAECKAGTATATALVDALIKETPKSEWLFIDSTADRTQRKFYELVRLGIAGYPFTTLLDAGEFFGNLTQILDSHAQLTSVTRFNIDSEQHVWLKSAEYATATSVDGAVLGNVLSEWLGAPSTNASNPQVGQ
;
A
#
# COMPACT_ATOMS: atom_id res chain seq x y z
N MET A 1 8.29 -60.89 36.86
CA MET A 1 8.71 -59.48 36.72
C MET A 1 8.33 -59.00 35.34
N LEU A 2 7.26 -58.20 35.22
CA LEU A 2 6.96 -57.41 34.03
C LEU A 2 6.18 -56.18 34.52
N ILE A 3 6.90 -55.08 34.73
CA ILE A 3 6.32 -53.77 35.05
C ILE A 3 6.10 -53.09 33.70
N SER A 4 4.85 -52.94 33.30
CA SER A 4 4.48 -52.21 32.09
C SER A 4 4.54 -50.71 32.40
N LYS A 5 5.42 -49.99 31.70
CA LYS A 5 5.53 -48.52 31.77
C LYS A 5 4.39 -47.91 30.96
N LEU A 6 3.42 -47.28 31.63
CA LEU A 6 2.47 -46.37 30.98
C LEU A 6 3.22 -45.11 30.56
N ALA A 7 3.36 -44.88 29.26
CA ALA A 7 3.76 -43.60 28.71
C ALA A 7 2.53 -42.69 28.68
N VAL A 8 2.54 -41.63 29.49
CA VAL A 8 1.55 -40.56 29.43
C VAL A 8 1.93 -39.66 28.25
N THR A 9 1.22 -39.81 27.14
CA THR A 9 1.35 -38.93 25.98
C THR A 9 0.63 -37.61 26.32
N PHE A 10 1.39 -36.55 26.60
CA PHE A 10 0.84 -35.20 26.62
C PHE A 10 0.45 -34.84 25.17
N LEU A 11 -0.86 -34.88 24.89
CA LEU A 11 -1.45 -34.25 23.72
C LEU A 11 -1.23 -32.74 23.85
N THR A 12 -0.22 -32.22 23.17
CA THR A 12 -0.10 -30.77 22.93
C THR A 12 -1.29 -30.37 22.07
N LEU A 13 -2.26 -29.66 22.66
CA LEU A 13 -3.28 -28.98 21.88
C LEU A 13 -2.57 -28.06 20.88
N PRO A 14 -2.93 -28.08 19.58
CA PRO A 14 -2.50 -27.02 18.69
C PRO A 14 -3.02 -25.71 19.28
N ALA A 15 -2.14 -24.71 19.39
CA ALA A 15 -2.57 -23.34 19.64
C ALA A 15 -3.65 -23.02 18.62
N LEU A 16 -4.87 -22.69 19.07
CA LEU A 16 -5.86 -22.08 18.20
C LEU A 16 -5.21 -20.80 17.67
N VAL A 17 -4.82 -20.81 16.41
CA VAL A 17 -4.65 -19.57 15.65
C VAL A 17 -6.04 -18.95 15.66
N ALA A 18 -6.22 -17.88 16.45
CA ALA A 18 -7.48 -17.16 16.50
C ALA A 18 -7.81 -16.71 15.08
N SER A 19 -8.88 -17.28 14.50
CA SER A 19 -9.38 -16.85 13.21
C SER A 19 -9.90 -15.43 13.37
N ALA A 20 -9.42 -14.48 12.57
CA ALA A 20 -10.13 -13.22 12.40
C ALA A 20 -11.60 -13.53 12.12
N ALA A 21 -12.50 -12.71 12.66
CA ALA A 21 -13.89 -12.85 12.29
C ALA A 21 -14.02 -12.45 10.81
N ASP A 22 -14.62 -13.33 10.01
CA ASP A 22 -14.70 -13.16 8.56
C ASP A 22 -16.12 -12.82 8.14
N CYS A 23 -16.26 -11.90 7.19
CA CYS A 23 -17.52 -11.58 6.53
C CYS A 23 -17.38 -11.67 5.00
N LYS A 24 -18.33 -12.31 4.33
CA LYS A 24 -18.30 -12.48 2.86
C LYS A 24 -19.46 -11.70 2.24
N LEU A 25 -19.14 -10.71 1.41
CA LEU A 25 -20.16 -9.93 0.70
C LEU A 25 -20.93 -10.82 -0.27
N GLY A 26 -22.24 -10.66 -0.30
CA GLY A 26 -23.13 -11.42 -1.18
C GLY A 26 -24.54 -10.83 -1.26
N PRO A 27 -25.48 -11.54 -1.90
CA PRO A 27 -26.85 -11.08 -2.05
C PRO A 27 -27.57 -10.87 -0.71
N SER A 28 -27.28 -11.71 0.29
CA SER A 28 -27.92 -11.70 1.61
C SER A 28 -27.09 -11.07 2.72
N GLU A 29 -25.79 -10.86 2.49
CA GLU A 29 -24.85 -10.33 3.47
C GLU A 29 -24.14 -9.11 2.90
N LYS A 30 -24.24 -7.99 3.60
CA LYS A 30 -23.68 -6.69 3.19
C LYS A 30 -22.42 -6.34 3.97
N CYS A 31 -22.03 -7.17 4.93
CA CYS A 31 -20.92 -6.91 5.84
C CYS A 31 -21.01 -5.48 6.39
N ALA A 32 -22.21 -5.07 6.80
CA ALA A 32 -22.43 -3.72 7.29
C ALA A 32 -21.65 -3.54 8.60
N ILE A 33 -20.97 -2.40 8.74
CA ILE A 33 -20.07 -2.09 9.86
C ILE A 33 -20.75 -2.27 11.22
N ASP A 34 -22.06 -1.99 11.31
CA ASP A 34 -22.84 -2.09 12.54
C ASP A 34 -23.28 -3.54 12.86
N SER A 35 -23.18 -4.45 11.89
CA SER A 35 -23.54 -5.86 12.01
C SER A 35 -22.35 -6.80 11.81
N LEU A 36 -21.13 -6.27 11.74
CA LEU A 36 -19.94 -7.10 11.65
C LEU A 36 -19.82 -7.97 12.91
N PRO A 37 -19.27 -9.18 12.75
CA PRO A 37 -19.01 -10.06 13.89
C PRO A 37 -18.05 -9.39 14.89
N THR A 38 -18.01 -9.89 16.12
CA THR A 38 -17.03 -9.47 17.11
C THR A 38 -15.64 -9.52 16.48
N PRO A 39 -14.85 -8.43 16.53
CA PRO A 39 -13.51 -8.42 15.97
C PRO A 39 -12.64 -9.54 16.54
N GLY A 40 -11.66 -9.99 15.76
CA GLY A 40 -10.64 -10.93 16.24
C GLY A 40 -9.77 -10.32 17.36
N ASP A 41 -8.81 -11.10 17.85
CA ASP A 41 -7.93 -10.68 18.96
C ASP A 41 -7.12 -9.40 18.64
N ASP A 42 -6.89 -9.12 17.36
CA ASP A 42 -6.22 -7.91 16.86
C ASP A 42 -7.17 -6.70 16.70
N GLY A 43 -8.46 -6.86 17.01
CA GLY A 43 -9.47 -5.83 16.85
C GLY A 43 -9.97 -5.65 15.42
N SER A 44 -9.68 -6.59 14.51
CA SER A 44 -10.05 -6.51 13.09
C SER A 44 -11.06 -7.57 12.64
N ILE A 45 -11.70 -7.30 11.50
CA ILE A 45 -12.56 -8.21 10.74
C ILE A 45 -12.03 -8.28 9.31
N LEU A 46 -12.03 -9.46 8.70
CA LEU A 46 -11.74 -9.61 7.27
C LEU A 46 -13.02 -9.59 6.47
N VAL A 47 -13.05 -8.77 5.44
CA VAL A 47 -14.17 -8.69 4.50
C VAL A 47 -13.71 -9.21 3.14
N TYR A 48 -14.44 -10.20 2.63
CA TYR A 48 -14.21 -10.80 1.31
C TYR A 48 -15.22 -10.22 0.32
N PRO A 49 -14.80 -9.29 -0.56
CA PRO A 49 -15.73 -8.60 -1.44
C PRO A 49 -16.26 -9.48 -2.59
N GLY A 50 -15.49 -10.48 -3.02
CA GLY A 50 -15.86 -11.34 -4.14
C GLY A 50 -15.97 -10.56 -5.46
N GLY A 51 -16.90 -10.95 -6.35
CA GLY A 51 -17.07 -10.27 -7.64
C GLY A 51 -15.81 -10.36 -8.51
N SER A 52 -15.33 -9.21 -9.00
CA SER A 52 -14.13 -9.10 -9.82
C SER A 52 -12.83 -8.95 -9.02
N THR A 53 -12.87 -8.92 -7.68
CA THR A 53 -11.65 -8.77 -6.89
C THR A 53 -10.82 -10.03 -6.92
N ARG A 54 -9.50 -9.87 -7.04
CA ARG A 54 -8.52 -10.96 -7.04
C ARG A 54 -7.10 -10.45 -6.93
N CYS A 55 -6.17 -11.32 -6.55
CA CYS A 55 -4.74 -11.08 -6.61
C CYS A 55 -4.12 -11.50 -7.96
N ALA A 56 -2.83 -11.19 -8.14
CA ALA A 56 -2.09 -11.26 -9.39
C ALA A 56 -2.14 -12.62 -10.10
N PHE A 57 -2.00 -13.71 -9.34
CA PHE A 57 -1.85 -15.05 -9.88
C PHE A 57 -2.88 -16.00 -9.28
N ASP A 58 -3.16 -17.08 -9.98
CA ASP A 58 -3.92 -18.20 -9.42
C ASP A 58 -3.13 -18.89 -8.30
N ASP A 59 -3.82 -19.69 -7.50
CA ASP A 59 -3.24 -20.35 -6.34
C ASP A 59 -2.01 -21.21 -6.73
N TYR A 60 -0.91 -21.01 -6.01
CA TYR A 60 0.34 -21.73 -6.19
C TYR A 60 1.19 -21.66 -4.93
N SER A 61 1.83 -22.77 -4.59
CA SER A 61 2.88 -22.82 -3.58
C SER A 61 4.00 -23.69 -4.17
N ASP A 62 5.21 -23.14 -4.22
CA ASP A 62 6.38 -23.90 -4.64
C ASP A 62 6.99 -24.62 -3.43
N ASN A 63 7.34 -25.89 -3.61
CA ASN A 63 8.00 -26.67 -2.55
C ASN A 63 9.53 -26.47 -2.53
N THR A 64 10.09 -25.73 -3.50
CA THR A 64 11.53 -25.53 -3.64
C THR A 64 11.95 -24.12 -3.23
N THR A 65 11.21 -23.10 -3.68
CA THR A 65 11.33 -21.71 -3.24
C THR A 65 10.34 -21.44 -2.11
N THR A 66 10.31 -20.20 -1.63
CA THR A 66 9.31 -19.73 -0.67
C THR A 66 8.20 -18.92 -1.36
N PHE A 67 8.08 -19.03 -2.69
CA PHE A 67 7.08 -18.27 -3.42
C PHE A 67 5.70 -18.89 -3.25
N GLU A 68 4.74 -18.05 -2.88
CA GLU A 68 3.33 -18.41 -2.79
C GLU A 68 2.48 -17.35 -3.48
N SER A 69 1.41 -17.78 -4.12
CA SER A 69 0.35 -16.92 -4.63
C SER A 69 -1.01 -17.49 -4.27
N SER A 70 -1.96 -16.59 -4.09
CA SER A 70 -3.37 -16.91 -3.95
C SER A 70 -4.14 -15.92 -4.77
N SER A 71 -5.15 -16.41 -5.49
CA SER A 71 -6.11 -15.60 -6.24
C SER A 71 -7.04 -14.80 -5.34
N THR A 72 -7.22 -15.23 -4.09
CA THR A 72 -8.23 -14.67 -3.18
C THR A 72 -7.83 -13.28 -2.69
N TYR A 73 -8.77 -12.35 -2.81
CA TYR A 73 -8.67 -11.00 -2.24
C TYR A 73 -9.60 -10.83 -1.05
N PHE A 74 -9.12 -10.15 -0.02
CA PHE A 74 -9.89 -9.65 1.13
C PHE A 74 -9.28 -8.33 1.59
N PHE A 75 -10.03 -7.57 2.38
CA PHE A 75 -9.54 -6.38 3.06
C PHE A 75 -9.83 -6.47 4.56
N GLN A 76 -9.08 -5.68 5.34
CA GLN A 76 -9.14 -5.74 6.80
C GLN A 76 -9.77 -4.46 7.33
N VAL A 77 -10.73 -4.60 8.25
CA VAL A 77 -11.48 -3.49 8.84
C VAL A 77 -11.23 -3.48 10.34
N PHE A 78 -10.88 -2.32 10.87
CA PHE A 78 -10.76 -2.05 12.29
C PHE A 78 -11.81 -1.02 12.69
N PRO A 79 -12.99 -1.45 13.16
CA PRO A 79 -14.05 -0.53 13.56
C PRO A 79 -13.61 0.35 14.74
N ASN A 80 -14.19 1.54 14.84
CA ASN A 80 -14.11 2.32 16.07
C ASN A 80 -14.87 1.58 17.20
N GLN A 81 -14.23 1.37 18.36
CA GLN A 81 -14.82 0.60 19.47
C GLN A 81 -16.08 1.24 20.07
N LYS A 82 -16.24 2.56 19.91
CA LYS A 82 -17.40 3.33 20.35
C LYS A 82 -18.44 3.52 19.24
N GLN A 83 -18.29 2.82 18.12
CA GLN A 83 -19.14 2.91 16.92
C GLN A 83 -19.23 4.33 16.34
N ASP A 84 -18.24 5.19 16.63
CA ASP A 84 -18.15 6.52 16.03
C ASP A 84 -17.64 6.40 14.59
N LYS A 85 -18.45 6.85 13.63
CA LYS A 85 -18.18 6.83 12.19
C LYS A 85 -17.59 8.14 11.65
N SER A 86 -17.27 9.09 12.53
CA SER A 86 -16.86 10.44 12.15
C SER A 86 -15.43 10.51 11.57
N LYS A 87 -14.59 9.53 11.85
CA LYS A 87 -13.18 9.47 11.41
C LYS A 87 -12.89 8.14 10.70
N VAL A 88 -12.40 8.24 9.48
CA VAL A 88 -12.11 7.10 8.60
C VAL A 88 -10.73 7.24 8.00
N LEU A 89 -9.91 6.19 8.11
CA LEU A 89 -8.65 6.04 7.40
C LEU A 89 -8.78 4.91 6.38
N LEU A 90 -8.53 5.22 5.11
CA LEU A 90 -8.37 4.26 4.02
C LEU A 90 -6.86 4.05 3.82
N TYR A 91 -6.32 2.89 4.22
CA TYR A 91 -4.87 2.66 4.28
C TYR A 91 -4.41 1.58 3.31
N PHE A 92 -3.60 1.98 2.33
CA PHE A 92 -3.16 1.15 1.21
C PHE A 92 -1.82 0.48 1.52
N GLN A 93 -1.79 -0.85 1.40
CA GLN A 93 -0.60 -1.65 1.63
C GLN A 93 0.48 -1.40 0.56
N GLY A 94 1.75 -1.36 0.98
CA GLY A 94 2.89 -1.48 0.08
C GLY A 94 3.13 -2.90 -0.42
N GLY A 95 4.24 -3.10 -1.14
CA GLY A 95 4.64 -4.44 -1.58
C GLY A 95 5.19 -4.49 -3.00
N GLY A 96 5.93 -3.46 -3.42
CA GLY A 96 6.65 -3.40 -4.70
C GLY A 96 5.77 -3.22 -5.94
N ALA A 97 6.35 -3.36 -7.13
CA ALA A 97 5.63 -3.34 -8.39
C ALA A 97 6.48 -4.03 -9.46
N CYS A 98 5.84 -4.53 -10.51
CA CYS A 98 6.55 -4.93 -11.72
C CYS A 98 6.45 -3.81 -12.76
N VAL A 99 7.45 -3.64 -13.62
CA VAL A 99 7.60 -2.44 -14.47
C VAL A 99 7.42 -2.71 -15.97
N ASP A 100 7.36 -3.98 -16.36
CA ASP A 100 7.24 -4.46 -17.73
C ASP A 100 6.81 -5.94 -17.76
N LYS A 101 6.65 -6.51 -18.95
CA LYS A 101 6.25 -7.90 -19.14
C LYS A 101 7.21 -8.92 -18.50
N ASP A 102 8.52 -8.63 -18.53
CA ASP A 102 9.54 -9.54 -18.00
C ASP A 102 9.51 -9.54 -16.47
N THR A 103 9.41 -8.36 -15.86
CA THR A 103 9.31 -8.20 -14.41
C THR A 103 7.96 -8.66 -13.86
N CYS A 104 6.88 -8.54 -14.62
CA CYS A 104 5.56 -9.06 -14.23
C CYS A 104 5.41 -10.58 -14.44
N ASN A 105 6.42 -11.23 -15.00
CA ASN A 105 6.35 -12.63 -15.37
C ASN A 105 6.22 -13.56 -14.15
N PHE A 106 5.25 -14.49 -14.16
CA PHE A 106 5.05 -15.45 -13.08
C PHE A 106 6.33 -16.23 -12.73
N ALA A 107 7.00 -16.77 -13.75
CA ALA A 107 8.17 -17.60 -13.51
C ALA A 107 9.28 -16.76 -12.87
N LEU A 108 9.51 -15.53 -13.31
CA LEU A 108 10.47 -14.64 -12.65
C LEU A 108 10.11 -14.42 -11.16
N GLN A 109 8.86 -14.08 -10.87
CA GLN A 109 8.40 -13.86 -9.49
C GLN A 109 8.60 -15.11 -8.61
N CYS A 110 8.24 -16.29 -9.14
CA CYS A 110 8.44 -17.57 -8.48
C CYS A 110 9.93 -17.84 -8.18
N GLN A 111 10.80 -17.60 -9.16
CA GLN A 111 12.22 -17.90 -9.02
C GLN A 111 12.96 -16.98 -8.05
N LEU A 112 12.45 -15.77 -7.82
CA LEU A 112 12.96 -14.85 -6.78
C LEU A 112 12.55 -15.26 -5.36
N GLY A 113 11.55 -16.13 -5.20
CA GLY A 113 11.11 -16.66 -3.91
C GLY A 113 10.72 -15.54 -2.94
N ALA A 114 11.36 -15.51 -1.77
CA ALA A 114 11.13 -14.52 -0.72
C ALA A 114 11.41 -13.07 -1.14
N ASN A 115 12.16 -12.87 -2.23
CA ASN A 115 12.54 -11.55 -2.73
C ASN A 115 11.80 -11.22 -4.04
N SER A 116 10.56 -11.67 -4.19
CA SER A 116 9.72 -11.27 -5.32
C SER A 116 9.63 -9.75 -5.43
N LEU A 117 9.46 -9.24 -6.65
CA LEU A 117 9.33 -7.80 -6.89
C LEU A 117 7.98 -7.27 -6.40
N ILE A 118 7.01 -8.17 -6.22
CA ILE A 118 5.66 -7.86 -5.80
C ILE A 118 5.18 -8.79 -4.69
N THR A 119 4.31 -8.29 -3.84
CA THR A 119 3.46 -9.13 -3.00
C THR A 119 2.39 -9.78 -3.87
N THR A 120 2.14 -11.07 -3.66
CA THR A 120 1.27 -11.93 -4.51
C THR A 120 0.09 -12.52 -3.75
N THR A 121 -0.07 -12.17 -2.48
CA THR A 121 -1.17 -12.61 -1.61
C THR A 121 -1.69 -11.42 -0.81
N ALA A 122 -3.01 -11.32 -0.65
CA ALA A 122 -3.58 -10.40 0.31
C ALA A 122 -3.19 -10.85 1.73
N LYS A 123 -2.72 -9.91 2.57
CA LYS A 123 -2.26 -10.18 3.93
C LYS A 123 -2.87 -9.20 4.90
N VAL A 124 -3.15 -9.67 6.11
CA VAL A 124 -3.50 -8.82 7.25
C VAL A 124 -2.27 -8.06 7.73
N ASP A 125 -2.48 -6.91 8.37
CA ASP A 125 -1.41 -6.10 8.96
C ASP A 125 -1.88 -5.49 10.28
N ASN A 126 -1.17 -5.82 11.36
CA ASN A 126 -1.42 -5.32 12.72
C ASN A 126 -0.18 -4.59 13.27
N SER A 127 0.66 -4.03 12.39
CA SER A 127 1.91 -3.34 12.78
C SER A 127 1.79 -1.82 12.72
N GLY A 128 2.64 -1.13 13.50
CA GLY A 128 2.76 0.32 13.49
C GLY A 128 1.42 1.05 13.70
N ILE A 129 0.99 1.89 12.76
CA ILE A 129 -0.29 2.61 12.87
C ILE A 129 -1.52 1.69 12.78
N MET A 130 -1.36 0.43 12.37
CA MET A 130 -2.42 -0.57 12.38
C MET A 130 -2.56 -1.28 13.74
N ASP A 131 -1.54 -1.19 14.60
CA ASP A 131 -1.61 -1.74 15.95
C ASP A 131 -2.51 -0.88 16.83
N ARG A 132 -3.72 -1.38 17.13
CA ARG A 132 -4.69 -0.71 17.99
C ARG A 132 -4.28 -0.69 19.47
N GLY A 133 -3.37 -1.57 19.88
CA GLY A 133 -2.83 -1.65 21.23
C GLY A 133 -1.74 -0.61 21.51
N ALA A 134 -1.14 -0.02 20.47
CA ALA A 134 -0.10 0.98 20.62
C ALA A 134 -0.67 2.27 21.25
N VAL A 135 -0.16 2.64 22.43
CA VAL A 135 -0.65 3.77 23.25
C VAL A 135 -0.61 5.09 22.48
N ASP A 136 0.47 5.28 21.72
CA ASP A 136 0.77 6.49 20.95
C ASP A 136 0.21 6.45 19.52
N ASN A 137 -0.65 5.48 19.20
CA ASN A 137 -1.27 5.41 17.88
C ASN A 137 -2.38 6.46 17.71
N PRO A 138 -2.19 7.49 16.85
CA PRO A 138 -3.18 8.55 16.67
C PRO A 138 -4.42 8.06 15.90
N PHE A 139 -4.34 6.88 15.27
CA PHE A 139 -5.45 6.22 14.57
C PHE A 139 -6.20 5.20 15.45
N LYS A 140 -5.83 5.01 16.72
CA LYS A 140 -6.46 3.99 17.60
C LYS A 140 -7.96 4.16 17.81
N ASP A 141 -8.47 5.38 17.65
CA ASP A 141 -9.90 5.72 17.75
C ASP A 141 -10.52 6.04 16.36
N TRP A 142 -9.88 5.63 15.27
CA TRP A 142 -10.43 5.77 13.92
C TRP A 142 -11.11 4.47 13.48
N ASN A 143 -11.99 4.57 12.48
CA ASN A 143 -12.29 3.41 11.64
C ASN A 143 -11.16 3.29 10.64
N VAL A 144 -10.46 2.16 10.61
CA VAL A 144 -9.40 1.91 9.62
C VAL A 144 -9.87 0.84 8.66
N VAL A 145 -9.86 1.16 7.38
CA VAL A 145 -10.07 0.20 6.29
C VAL A 145 -8.73 0.02 5.61
N PHE A 146 -8.11 -1.13 5.84
CA PHE A 146 -6.83 -1.48 5.26
C PHE A 146 -7.04 -2.25 3.97
N LEU A 147 -6.37 -1.82 2.91
CA LEU A 147 -6.44 -2.39 1.57
C LEU A 147 -5.15 -3.17 1.29
N PRO A 148 -5.16 -4.51 1.39
CA PRO A 148 -4.03 -5.32 0.99
C PRO A 148 -3.69 -5.13 -0.49
N TYR A 149 -2.42 -5.30 -0.81
CA TYR A 149 -1.87 -5.15 -2.15
C TYR A 149 -1.21 -6.45 -2.59
N CYS A 150 -1.69 -6.97 -3.71
CA CYS A 150 -1.25 -8.28 -4.21
C CYS A 150 -1.26 -8.39 -5.74
N THR A 151 -1.25 -7.25 -6.42
CA THR A 151 -1.45 -7.15 -7.88
C THR A 151 -0.28 -6.52 -8.62
N GLY A 152 0.67 -5.89 -7.95
CA GLY A 152 1.91 -5.40 -8.58
C GLY A 152 1.76 -4.18 -9.50
N ASP A 153 0.61 -3.48 -9.41
CA ASP A 153 0.12 -2.46 -10.33
C ASP A 153 -0.30 -1.14 -9.65
N LEU A 154 0.22 -0.87 -8.45
CA LEU A 154 -0.01 0.37 -7.69
C LEU A 154 -1.49 0.70 -7.44
N PHE A 155 -2.36 -0.31 -7.30
CA PHE A 155 -3.81 -0.15 -7.13
C PHE A 155 -4.56 0.47 -8.31
N VAL A 156 -3.93 0.62 -9.47
CA VAL A 156 -4.56 1.22 -10.66
C VAL A 156 -4.74 0.25 -11.80
N GLY A 157 -4.21 -0.97 -11.69
CA GLY A 157 -4.28 -1.94 -12.77
C GLY A 157 -5.69 -2.42 -13.08
N ASN A 158 -6.00 -2.54 -14.37
CA ASN A 158 -7.24 -3.12 -14.87
C ASN A 158 -7.00 -3.87 -16.20
N THR A 159 -5.97 -4.70 -16.22
CA THR A 159 -5.59 -5.48 -17.40
C THR A 159 -5.04 -6.85 -17.02
N GLN A 160 -4.82 -7.70 -18.02
CA GLN A 160 -4.26 -9.03 -17.86
C GLN A 160 -3.07 -9.19 -18.81
N LEU A 161 -1.97 -9.70 -18.26
CA LEU A 161 -0.79 -10.08 -19.03
C LEU A 161 -0.85 -11.58 -19.28
N GLU A 162 -0.83 -11.96 -20.55
CA GLU A 162 -0.73 -13.37 -20.92
C GLU A 162 0.55 -14.01 -20.39
N ALA A 163 0.41 -15.30 -20.07
CA ALA A 163 1.54 -16.13 -19.68
C ALA A 163 2.70 -15.97 -20.67
N SER A 164 3.88 -15.80 -20.13
CA SER A 164 5.11 -15.71 -20.91
C SER A 164 6.24 -16.32 -20.11
N GLU A 165 7.42 -16.41 -20.72
CA GLU A 165 8.67 -16.69 -20.02
C GLU A 165 9.74 -15.78 -20.57
N SER A 166 10.54 -15.20 -19.69
CA SER A 166 11.67 -14.38 -20.07
C SER A 166 12.93 -15.22 -20.20
N ALA A 167 13.90 -14.75 -20.99
CA ALA A 167 15.22 -15.37 -21.04
C ALA A 167 15.93 -15.35 -19.68
N TYR A 168 15.61 -14.38 -18.81
CA TYR A 168 16.15 -14.28 -17.45
C TYR A 168 15.75 -15.47 -16.58
N ASN A 169 14.57 -16.05 -16.84
CA ASN A 169 14.08 -17.16 -16.03
C ASN A 169 15.01 -18.39 -16.12
N GLN A 170 15.63 -18.62 -17.27
CA GLN A 170 16.56 -19.73 -17.45
C GLN A 170 17.85 -19.54 -16.64
N ALA A 171 18.27 -18.30 -16.40
CA ALA A 171 19.49 -17.98 -15.66
C ALA A 171 19.32 -18.15 -14.14
N LEU A 172 18.10 -18.08 -13.60
CA LEU A 172 17.82 -18.14 -12.16
C LEU A 172 17.73 -19.56 -11.58
N GLY A 173 17.99 -20.60 -12.38
CA GLY A 173 18.26 -21.96 -11.88
C GLY A 173 17.08 -22.75 -11.29
N ASN A 174 15.89 -22.16 -11.21
CA ASN A 174 14.69 -22.74 -10.60
C ASN A 174 13.69 -23.22 -11.68
N LYS A 175 13.96 -24.39 -12.27
CA LYS A 175 13.21 -24.92 -13.44
C LYS A 175 11.76 -25.26 -13.15
N GLN A 176 11.39 -25.54 -11.90
CA GLN A 176 10.02 -25.84 -11.49
C GLN A 176 9.06 -24.66 -11.64
N CYS A 177 9.59 -23.43 -11.65
CA CYS A 177 8.84 -22.23 -11.93
C CYS A 177 8.57 -22.02 -13.44
N LEU A 178 9.25 -22.78 -14.32
CA LEU A 178 9.05 -22.75 -15.77
C LEU A 178 7.90 -23.70 -16.18
N GLY A 179 7.35 -23.47 -17.37
CA GLY A 179 6.28 -24.23 -17.99
C GLY A 179 4.93 -24.09 -17.29
N GLN A 180 4.80 -23.20 -16.31
CA GLN A 180 3.58 -23.08 -15.50
C GLN A 180 2.41 -22.45 -16.27
N ASN A 181 2.70 -21.73 -17.38
CA ASN A 181 1.71 -21.09 -18.25
C ASN A 181 0.68 -20.25 -17.48
N ARG A 182 1.16 -19.39 -16.57
CA ARG A 182 0.33 -18.54 -15.71
C ARG A 182 0.32 -17.09 -16.19
N SER A 183 -0.88 -16.59 -16.44
CA SER A 183 -1.13 -15.18 -16.72
C SER A 183 -1.09 -14.36 -15.42
N MET A 184 -0.79 -13.07 -15.53
CA MET A 184 -0.83 -12.11 -14.41
C MET A 184 -2.03 -11.18 -14.55
N HIS A 185 -2.77 -11.00 -13.47
CA HIS A 185 -3.89 -10.07 -13.39
C HIS A 185 -3.45 -8.79 -12.66
N LEU A 186 -3.32 -7.71 -13.43
CA LEU A 186 -3.14 -6.36 -12.90
C LEU A 186 -4.55 -5.84 -12.59
N ASN A 187 -5.05 -6.15 -11.39
CA ASN A 187 -6.45 -5.97 -10.97
C ASN A 187 -6.61 -5.00 -9.78
N GLY A 188 -5.60 -4.18 -9.51
CA GLY A 188 -5.55 -3.26 -8.39
C GLY A 188 -6.72 -2.28 -8.35
N TYR A 189 -7.18 -1.79 -9.52
CA TYR A 189 -8.31 -0.87 -9.59
C TYR A 189 -9.61 -1.50 -9.09
N ASN A 190 -9.92 -2.71 -9.55
CA ASN A 190 -11.14 -3.42 -9.15
C ASN A 190 -11.12 -3.78 -7.66
N ASN A 191 -9.95 -4.17 -7.13
CA ASN A 191 -9.76 -4.41 -5.71
C ASN A 191 -10.00 -3.13 -4.90
N ALA A 192 -9.29 -2.04 -5.21
CA ALA A 192 -9.44 -0.77 -4.52
C ALA A 192 -10.87 -0.25 -4.58
N LYS A 193 -11.48 -0.24 -5.77
CA LYS A 193 -12.85 0.22 -5.97
C LYS A 193 -13.85 -0.57 -5.13
N ALA A 194 -13.74 -1.90 -5.06
CA ALA A 194 -14.65 -2.71 -4.24
C ALA A 194 -14.55 -2.36 -2.75
N VAL A 195 -13.35 -2.11 -2.23
CA VAL A 195 -13.15 -1.69 -0.84
C VAL A 195 -13.68 -0.27 -0.61
N LEU A 196 -13.44 0.66 -1.53
CA LEU A 196 -13.91 2.04 -1.44
C LEU A 196 -15.43 2.14 -1.54
N ASP A 197 -16.07 1.37 -2.42
CA ASP A 197 -17.52 1.28 -2.52
C ASP A 197 -18.13 0.78 -1.19
N TRP A 198 -17.55 -0.29 -0.61
CA TRP A 198 -17.96 -0.78 0.71
C TRP A 198 -17.74 0.27 1.80
N ALA A 199 -16.59 0.95 1.82
CA ALA A 199 -16.29 1.96 2.83
C ALA A 199 -17.25 3.16 2.72
N LEU A 200 -17.61 3.58 1.51
CA LEU A 200 -18.57 4.68 1.29
C LEU A 200 -19.97 4.31 1.79
N GLU A 201 -20.42 3.08 1.54
CA GLU A 201 -21.73 2.59 2.04
C GLU A 201 -21.77 2.56 3.57
N ASN A 202 -20.66 2.21 4.21
CA ASN A 202 -20.57 2.05 5.66
C ASN A 202 -20.26 3.35 6.42
N PHE A 203 -19.56 4.28 5.77
CA PHE A 203 -19.16 5.57 6.31
C PHE A 203 -19.48 6.70 5.31
N PRO A 204 -20.77 7.00 5.05
CA PRO A 204 -21.14 7.95 4.00
C PRO A 204 -20.83 9.42 4.35
N ASP A 205 -20.80 9.77 5.64
CA ASP A 205 -20.73 11.16 6.12
C ASP A 205 -19.65 11.37 7.21
N PRO A 206 -18.38 10.98 6.99
CA PRO A 206 -17.31 11.24 7.95
C PRO A 206 -17.06 12.74 8.06
N LYS A 207 -16.70 13.19 9.27
CA LYS A 207 -16.20 14.56 9.49
C LYS A 207 -14.76 14.70 9.03
N GLN A 208 -14.00 13.62 9.12
CA GLN A 208 -12.61 13.55 8.72
C GLN A 208 -12.34 12.24 7.98
N LEU A 209 -11.82 12.36 6.76
CA LEU A 209 -11.47 11.26 5.89
C LEU A 209 -9.99 11.38 5.53
N ALA A 210 -9.21 10.39 5.92
CA ALA A 210 -7.82 10.25 5.50
C ALA A 210 -7.72 9.11 4.49
N ILE A 211 -7.00 9.35 3.39
CA ILE A 211 -6.49 8.29 2.52
C ILE A 211 -4.97 8.26 2.67
N GLY A 212 -4.38 7.09 2.74
CA GLY A 212 -2.93 7.01 2.82
C GLY A 212 -2.40 5.63 2.54
N GLY A 213 -1.09 5.48 2.60
CA GLY A 213 -0.44 4.19 2.41
C GLY A 213 1.05 4.29 2.59
N TYR A 214 1.71 3.15 2.44
CA TYR A 214 3.16 3.04 2.47
C TYR A 214 3.71 2.41 1.20
N SER A 215 4.93 2.79 0.78
CA SER A 215 5.60 2.20 -0.40
C SER A 215 4.70 2.28 -1.65
N ALA A 216 4.47 1.18 -2.37
CA ALA A 216 3.52 1.12 -3.49
C ALA A 216 2.12 1.64 -3.14
N GLY A 217 1.67 1.42 -1.89
CA GLY A 217 0.38 1.90 -1.40
C GLY A 217 0.34 3.41 -1.19
N SER A 218 1.47 4.07 -0.91
CA SER A 218 1.49 5.54 -0.83
C SER A 218 1.28 6.14 -2.22
N LEU A 219 1.90 5.60 -3.28
CA LEU A 219 1.59 6.00 -4.65
C LEU A 219 0.12 5.73 -5.02
N GLY A 220 -0.40 4.56 -4.64
CA GLY A 220 -1.81 4.23 -4.83
C GLY A 220 -2.76 5.24 -4.17
N ALA A 221 -2.50 5.62 -2.91
CA ALA A 221 -3.26 6.63 -2.20
C ALA A 221 -3.21 8.00 -2.89
N GLN A 222 -2.06 8.40 -3.43
CA GLN A 222 -1.92 9.64 -4.20
C GLN A 222 -2.76 9.59 -5.49
N LEU A 223 -2.69 8.49 -6.24
CA LEU A 223 -3.45 8.28 -7.49
C LEU A 223 -4.97 8.19 -7.28
N TRP A 224 -5.40 7.66 -6.13
CA TRP A 224 -6.82 7.55 -5.77
C TRP A 224 -7.38 8.80 -5.07
N SER A 225 -6.54 9.76 -4.70
CA SER A 225 -6.91 10.91 -3.84
C SER A 225 -8.11 11.70 -4.37
N ALA A 226 -8.08 12.13 -5.64
CA ALA A 226 -9.16 12.88 -6.25
C ALA A 226 -10.44 12.05 -6.38
N LYS A 227 -10.31 10.78 -6.78
CA LYS A 227 -11.47 9.89 -6.89
C LYS A 227 -12.16 9.67 -5.55
N VAL A 228 -11.40 9.48 -4.48
CA VAL A 228 -11.96 9.32 -3.12
C VAL A 228 -12.63 10.63 -2.66
N ALA A 229 -12.02 11.79 -2.92
CA ALA A 229 -12.66 13.05 -2.58
C ALA A 229 -14.00 13.26 -3.31
N ASP A 230 -14.08 12.89 -4.59
CA ASP A 230 -15.31 12.89 -5.39
C ASP A 230 -16.36 11.93 -4.83
N MET A 231 -15.98 10.67 -4.57
CA MET A 231 -16.86 9.63 -4.02
C MET A 231 -17.54 10.06 -2.72
N TRP A 232 -16.78 10.67 -1.79
CA TRP A 232 -17.32 11.18 -0.53
C TRP A 232 -17.90 12.58 -0.61
N LYS A 233 -17.81 13.24 -1.77
CA LYS A 233 -18.24 14.62 -1.97
C LYS A 233 -17.64 15.56 -0.94
N VAL A 234 -16.33 15.39 -0.70
CA VAL A 234 -15.56 16.05 0.37
C VAL A 234 -15.81 17.55 0.41
N GLU A 235 -15.72 18.23 -0.74
CA GLU A 235 -15.92 19.67 -0.79
C GLU A 235 -17.35 20.08 -0.45
N GLN A 236 -18.34 19.36 -0.99
CA GLN A 236 -19.76 19.67 -0.81
C GLN A 236 -20.20 19.44 0.64
N LYS A 237 -19.61 18.45 1.31
CA LYS A 237 -19.91 18.10 2.70
C LYS A 237 -19.01 18.82 3.72
N SER A 238 -18.02 19.59 3.27
CA SER A 238 -16.99 20.19 4.12
C SER A 238 -16.29 19.16 5.01
N THR A 239 -16.06 17.95 4.49
CA THR A 239 -15.30 16.90 5.19
C THR A 239 -13.82 17.30 5.21
N LYS A 240 -13.16 17.20 6.36
CA LYS A 240 -11.70 17.37 6.43
C LYS A 240 -11.05 16.22 5.68
N PHE A 241 -10.37 16.50 4.57
CA PHE A 241 -9.77 15.47 3.71
C PHE A 241 -8.26 15.56 3.72
N GLN A 242 -7.62 14.41 3.93
CA GLN A 242 -6.19 14.34 4.22
C GLN A 242 -5.55 13.19 3.47
N VAL A 243 -4.32 13.40 2.97
CA VAL A 243 -3.57 12.40 2.19
C VAL A 243 -2.22 12.12 2.86
N LEU A 244 -1.97 10.86 3.22
CA LEU A 244 -0.76 10.42 3.90
C LEU A 244 0.09 9.54 2.98
N ALA A 245 1.32 9.94 2.69
CA ALA A 245 2.25 9.17 1.89
C ALA A 245 3.51 8.83 2.69
N ASP A 246 3.69 7.55 3.03
CA ASP A 246 4.91 7.05 3.67
C ASP A 246 5.82 6.35 2.66
N SER A 247 7.02 6.90 2.50
CA SER A 247 8.15 6.33 1.76
C SER A 247 7.87 6.14 0.26
N TYR A 248 7.20 7.11 -0.37
CA TYR A 248 7.18 7.27 -1.83
C TYR A 248 6.54 8.61 -2.27
N VAL A 249 7.25 9.39 -3.09
CA VAL A 249 6.74 10.65 -3.70
C VAL A 249 6.67 10.64 -5.24
N GLY A 250 7.26 9.64 -5.89
CA GLY A 250 7.29 9.54 -7.35
C GLY A 250 8.61 9.93 -8.01
N VAL A 251 9.75 9.84 -7.30
CA VAL A 251 11.07 9.96 -7.96
C VAL A 251 11.21 8.83 -9.00
N PHE A 252 11.23 9.22 -10.28
CA PHE A 252 11.11 8.30 -11.40
C PHE A 252 12.11 8.66 -12.51
N PRO A 253 12.66 7.70 -13.28
CA PRO A 253 13.59 7.98 -14.38
C PRO A 253 12.86 8.51 -15.62
N GLU A 254 12.28 9.71 -15.53
CA GLU A 254 11.45 10.31 -16.59
C GLU A 254 12.18 10.43 -17.94
N HIS A 255 13.52 10.53 -17.93
CA HIS A 255 14.35 10.55 -19.13
C HIS A 255 14.33 9.23 -19.92
N LYS A 256 13.94 8.12 -19.28
CA LYS A 256 13.84 6.80 -19.90
C LYS A 256 12.44 6.57 -20.48
N ALA A 257 11.41 6.85 -19.69
CA ALA A 257 10.01 6.83 -20.07
C ALA A 257 9.24 7.67 -19.05
N ALA A 258 8.19 8.35 -19.49
CA ALA A 258 7.36 9.09 -18.55
C ALA A 258 6.64 8.13 -17.61
N ALA A 259 6.44 8.50 -16.34
CA ALA A 259 5.76 7.64 -15.35
C ALA A 259 4.38 7.14 -15.80
N SER A 260 3.64 7.96 -16.56
CA SER A 260 2.38 7.56 -17.17
C SER A 260 2.47 6.36 -18.11
N SER A 261 3.62 6.10 -18.74
CA SER A 261 3.82 4.88 -19.54
C SER A 261 3.64 3.62 -18.69
N LEU A 262 4.09 3.66 -17.43
CA LEU A 262 3.92 2.55 -16.50
C LEU A 262 2.47 2.44 -16.02
N VAL A 263 1.82 3.56 -15.69
CA VAL A 263 0.40 3.59 -15.34
C VAL A 263 -0.46 3.04 -16.49
N ASN A 264 -0.14 3.41 -17.73
CA ASN A 264 -0.82 2.93 -18.94
C ASN A 264 -0.56 1.45 -19.19
N PHE A 265 0.67 0.96 -18.96
CA PHE A 265 0.99 -0.46 -19.04
C PHE A 265 0.11 -1.30 -18.10
N TYR A 266 -0.23 -0.77 -16.92
CA TYR A 266 -1.18 -1.43 -16.01
C TYR A 266 -2.65 -1.33 -16.46
N GLY A 267 -2.97 -0.53 -17.47
CA GLY A 267 -4.34 -0.16 -17.83
C GLY A 267 -4.93 0.93 -16.94
N GLY A 268 -4.12 1.56 -16.07
CA GLY A 268 -4.55 2.58 -15.11
C GLY A 268 -4.92 3.92 -15.73
N CYS A 269 -4.56 4.18 -16.99
CA CYS A 269 -5.00 5.38 -17.70
C CYS A 269 -6.42 5.25 -18.28
N ASP A 270 -6.99 4.05 -18.32
CA ASP A 270 -8.33 3.77 -18.87
C ASP A 270 -9.41 3.66 -17.78
N VAL A 271 -9.03 3.73 -16.50
CA VAL A 271 -9.95 3.65 -15.37
C VAL A 271 -10.25 5.04 -14.79
N ASP A 272 -11.35 5.16 -14.05
CA ASP A 272 -11.74 6.43 -13.42
C ASP A 272 -10.98 6.66 -12.11
N LEU A 273 -9.83 7.32 -12.22
CA LEU A 273 -9.08 7.92 -11.11
C LEU A 273 -9.40 9.41 -10.91
N HIS A 274 -10.43 9.92 -11.60
CA HIS A 274 -10.78 11.34 -11.59
C HIS A 274 -9.67 12.25 -12.14
N PHE A 275 -8.90 11.78 -13.13
CA PHE A 275 -8.02 12.65 -13.90
C PHE A 275 -8.83 13.64 -14.76
N PRO A 276 -8.43 14.92 -14.84
CA PRO A 276 -8.95 15.83 -15.86
C PRO A 276 -8.74 15.27 -17.27
N GLU A 277 -9.62 15.59 -18.21
CA GLU A 277 -9.60 15.01 -19.57
C GLU A 277 -8.24 15.14 -20.27
N SER A 278 -7.58 16.30 -20.13
CA SER A 278 -6.25 16.53 -20.70
C SER A 278 -5.19 15.63 -20.07
N MET A 279 -5.23 15.44 -18.75
CA MET A 279 -4.30 14.55 -18.05
C MET A 279 -4.56 13.09 -18.38
N ALA A 280 -5.83 12.69 -18.53
CA ALA A 280 -6.17 11.35 -19.00
C ALA A 280 -5.60 11.08 -20.40
N ALA A 281 -5.66 12.06 -21.31
CA ALA A 281 -5.06 11.96 -22.63
C ALA A 281 -3.54 11.84 -22.58
N GLU A 282 -2.84 12.65 -21.77
CA GLU A 282 -1.40 12.56 -21.56
C GLU A 282 -0.97 11.25 -20.89
N CYS A 283 -1.80 10.72 -19.99
CA CYS A 283 -1.59 9.43 -19.36
C CYS A 283 -1.58 8.32 -20.41
N LYS A 284 -2.62 8.26 -21.25
CA LYS A 284 -2.74 7.27 -22.33
C LYS A 284 -1.65 7.40 -23.38
N ALA A 285 -1.19 8.62 -23.64
CA ALA A 285 -0.08 8.90 -24.53
C ALA A 285 1.28 8.49 -23.93
N GLY A 286 1.36 8.22 -22.63
CA GLY A 286 2.60 7.89 -21.93
C GLY A 286 3.57 9.07 -21.83
N THR A 287 3.04 10.30 -21.74
CA THR A 287 3.85 11.54 -21.74
C THR A 287 3.83 12.33 -20.44
N ALA A 288 2.88 12.05 -19.53
CA ALA A 288 2.82 12.70 -18.22
C ALA A 288 3.86 12.13 -17.25
N THR A 289 4.56 13.01 -16.54
CA THR A 289 5.50 12.67 -15.46
C THR A 289 4.75 12.28 -14.18
N ALA A 290 5.44 11.65 -13.23
CA ALA A 290 4.88 11.30 -11.93
C ALA A 290 4.33 12.54 -11.20
N THR A 291 5.10 13.63 -11.20
CA THR A 291 4.70 14.92 -10.61
C THR A 291 3.45 15.46 -11.28
N ALA A 292 3.37 15.43 -12.62
CA ALA A 292 2.23 15.98 -13.35
C ALA A 292 0.93 15.20 -13.08
N LEU A 293 1.02 13.87 -12.98
CA LEU A 293 -0.12 13.02 -12.63
C LEU A 293 -0.68 13.39 -11.24
N VAL A 294 0.19 13.49 -10.23
CA VAL A 294 -0.25 13.81 -8.85
C VAL A 294 -0.70 15.26 -8.74
N ASP A 295 -0.01 16.21 -9.37
CA ASP A 295 -0.40 17.64 -9.39
C ASP A 295 -1.80 17.84 -10.00
N ALA A 296 -2.15 17.07 -11.03
CA ALA A 296 -3.49 17.13 -11.61
C ALA A 296 -4.56 16.69 -10.60
N LEU A 297 -4.31 15.65 -9.81
CA LEU A 297 -5.24 15.14 -8.79
C LEU A 297 -5.33 16.07 -7.56
N ILE A 298 -4.21 16.69 -7.17
CA ILE A 298 -4.20 17.71 -6.10
C ILE A 298 -5.08 18.90 -6.50
N LYS A 299 -5.06 19.33 -7.76
CA LYS A 299 -5.89 20.45 -8.26
C LYS A 299 -7.38 20.17 -8.20
N GLU A 300 -7.80 18.90 -8.29
CA GLU A 300 -9.20 18.49 -8.08
C GLU A 300 -9.58 18.47 -6.59
N THR A 301 -8.60 18.58 -5.69
CA THR A 301 -8.80 18.54 -4.23
C THR A 301 -8.04 19.65 -3.49
N PRO A 302 -8.21 20.94 -3.84
CA PRO A 302 -7.32 22.02 -3.40
C PRO A 302 -7.38 22.35 -1.89
N LYS A 303 -8.36 21.80 -1.17
CA LYS A 303 -8.52 21.93 0.30
C LYS A 303 -7.97 20.73 1.07
N SER A 304 -7.33 19.78 0.39
CA SER A 304 -6.73 18.61 1.01
C SER A 304 -5.49 18.99 1.83
N GLU A 305 -5.18 18.23 2.87
CA GLU A 305 -3.93 18.38 3.63
C GLU A 305 -3.06 17.15 3.40
N TRP A 306 -1.85 17.33 2.88
CA TRP A 306 -0.95 16.24 2.54
C TRP A 306 0.19 16.13 3.55
N LEU A 307 0.54 14.91 3.94
CA LEU A 307 1.70 14.60 4.75
C LEU A 307 2.56 13.57 4.03
N PHE A 308 3.80 13.94 3.74
CA PHE A 308 4.82 13.06 3.16
C PHE A 308 5.87 12.72 4.22
N ILE A 309 6.13 11.44 4.42
CA ILE A 309 7.14 10.91 5.34
C ILE A 309 8.17 10.16 4.50
N ASP A 310 9.39 10.68 4.44
CA ASP A 310 10.38 10.14 3.52
C ASP A 310 11.77 10.04 4.13
N SER A 311 12.48 8.99 3.76
CA SER A 311 13.90 8.86 4.03
C SER A 311 14.70 9.61 2.97
N THR A 312 15.70 10.41 3.37
CA THR A 312 16.56 11.18 2.47
C THR A 312 17.31 10.31 1.46
N ALA A 313 17.55 9.03 1.78
CA ALA A 313 18.30 8.11 0.93
C ALA A 313 17.59 6.76 0.73
N ASP A 314 16.25 6.74 0.76
CA ASP A 314 15.41 5.53 0.69
C ASP A 314 15.93 4.50 -0.33
N ARG A 315 16.45 3.38 0.18
CA ARG A 315 17.14 2.39 -0.65
C ARG A 315 16.19 1.64 -1.57
N THR A 316 14.93 1.48 -1.18
CA THR A 316 13.94 0.76 -1.99
C THR A 316 13.45 1.62 -3.14
N GLN A 317 13.16 2.90 -2.91
CA GLN A 317 12.80 3.83 -3.98
C GLN A 317 13.94 3.96 -5.00
N ARG A 318 15.18 4.07 -4.52
CA ARG A 318 16.37 4.11 -5.40
C ARG A 318 16.58 2.81 -6.18
N LYS A 319 16.26 1.64 -5.61
CA LYS A 319 16.24 0.36 -6.35
C LYS A 319 15.11 0.30 -7.38
N PHE A 320 13.92 0.81 -7.05
CA PHE A 320 12.80 0.84 -7.97
C PHE A 320 13.09 1.77 -9.17
N TYR A 321 13.73 2.91 -8.91
CA TYR A 321 14.25 3.79 -9.96
C TYR A 321 15.15 3.03 -10.95
N GLU A 322 16.10 2.24 -10.45
CA GLU A 322 16.97 1.41 -11.30
C GLU A 322 16.20 0.28 -12.00
N LEU A 323 15.21 -0.34 -11.35
CA LEU A 323 14.36 -1.36 -11.95
C LEU A 323 13.62 -0.80 -13.17
N VAL A 324 13.04 0.39 -13.07
CA VAL A 324 12.38 1.06 -14.21
C VAL A 324 13.40 1.44 -15.28
N ARG A 325 14.57 1.95 -14.88
CA ARG A 325 15.59 2.45 -15.82
C ARG A 325 16.25 1.34 -16.63
N LEU A 326 16.58 0.23 -15.98
CA LEU A 326 17.38 -0.87 -16.52
C LEU A 326 16.57 -2.13 -16.86
N GLY A 327 15.35 -2.26 -16.35
CA GLY A 327 14.60 -3.51 -16.35
C GLY A 327 15.28 -4.59 -15.50
N ILE A 328 14.78 -5.82 -15.60
CA ILE A 328 15.34 -6.96 -14.87
C ILE A 328 16.79 -7.30 -15.29
N ALA A 329 17.21 -6.89 -16.50
CA ALA A 329 18.58 -7.08 -16.98
C ALA A 329 19.63 -6.38 -16.10
N GLY A 330 19.24 -5.31 -15.41
CA GLY A 330 20.12 -4.58 -14.50
C GLY A 330 20.29 -5.24 -13.12
N TYR A 331 19.52 -6.29 -12.83
CA TYR A 331 19.60 -6.96 -11.53
C TYR A 331 20.83 -7.88 -11.43
N PRO A 332 21.58 -7.86 -10.32
CA PRO A 332 21.38 -7.02 -9.14
C PRO A 332 21.88 -5.58 -9.35
N PHE A 333 21.11 -4.59 -8.88
CA PHE A 333 21.47 -3.18 -8.97
C PHE A 333 22.61 -2.84 -8.00
N THR A 334 23.84 -2.84 -8.51
CA THR A 334 25.06 -2.54 -7.73
C THR A 334 25.34 -1.05 -7.58
N THR A 335 24.81 -0.24 -8.50
CA THR A 335 24.83 1.22 -8.43
C THR A 335 23.39 1.71 -8.45
N LEU A 336 23.02 2.45 -7.41
CA LEU A 336 21.72 3.10 -7.31
C LEU A 336 21.88 4.58 -7.64
N LEU A 337 20.77 5.24 -7.99
CA LEU A 337 20.69 6.71 -8.01
C LEU A 337 21.38 7.30 -6.78
N ASP A 338 22.18 8.35 -6.96
CA ASP A 338 22.85 9.02 -5.85
C ASP A 338 21.84 9.50 -4.81
N ALA A 339 22.18 9.40 -3.52
CA ALA A 339 21.25 9.77 -2.45
C ALA A 339 20.93 11.27 -2.45
N GLY A 340 21.91 12.12 -2.74
CA GLY A 340 21.71 13.56 -2.86
C GLY A 340 20.86 13.93 -4.07
N GLU A 341 21.10 13.27 -5.21
CA GLU A 341 20.26 13.44 -6.41
C GLU A 341 18.82 12.96 -6.15
N PHE A 342 18.64 11.80 -5.53
CA PHE A 342 17.33 11.29 -5.13
C PHE A 342 16.58 12.28 -4.23
N PHE A 343 17.23 12.77 -3.16
CA PHE A 343 16.62 13.71 -2.24
C PHE A 343 16.32 15.07 -2.89
N GLY A 344 17.19 15.53 -3.80
CA GLY A 344 16.97 16.73 -4.58
C GLY A 344 15.72 16.62 -5.46
N ASN A 345 15.56 15.50 -6.16
CA ASN A 345 14.38 15.23 -6.98
C ASN A 345 13.11 15.13 -6.11
N LEU A 346 13.17 14.42 -4.99
CA LEU A 346 12.08 14.33 -4.03
C LEU A 346 11.63 15.72 -3.56
N THR A 347 12.60 16.58 -3.20
CA THR A 347 12.33 17.95 -2.74
C THR A 347 11.62 18.77 -3.83
N GLN A 348 12.08 18.70 -5.09
CA GLN A 348 11.46 19.41 -6.20
C GLN A 348 10.02 18.97 -6.46
N ILE A 349 9.73 17.67 -6.34
CA ILE A 349 8.37 17.13 -6.48
C ILE A 349 7.46 17.74 -5.40
N LEU A 350 7.89 17.67 -4.13
CA LEU A 350 7.10 18.19 -3.02
C LEU A 350 6.98 19.72 -3.06
N ASP A 351 7.95 20.44 -3.65
CA ASP A 351 7.86 21.88 -3.89
C ASP A 351 6.75 22.21 -4.89
N SER A 352 6.57 21.39 -5.93
CA SER A 352 5.45 21.51 -6.88
C SER A 352 4.11 21.33 -6.18
N HIS A 353 3.96 20.24 -5.42
CA HIS A 353 2.73 19.94 -4.68
C HIS A 353 2.36 21.05 -3.68
N ALA A 354 3.36 21.63 -3.00
CA ALA A 354 3.16 22.71 -2.03
C ALA A 354 2.69 24.04 -2.64
N GLN A 355 2.82 24.22 -3.96
CA GLN A 355 2.20 25.38 -4.64
C GLN A 355 0.68 25.22 -4.83
N LEU A 356 0.17 23.99 -4.72
CA LEU A 356 -1.21 23.64 -5.05
C LEU A 356 -2.08 23.42 -3.82
N THR A 357 -1.47 22.93 -2.73
CA THR A 357 -2.21 22.56 -1.51
C THR A 357 -1.32 22.62 -0.26
N SER A 358 -1.90 22.39 0.91
CA SER A 358 -1.16 22.27 2.17
C SER A 358 -0.32 20.98 2.19
N VAL A 359 1.01 21.12 2.27
CA VAL A 359 1.95 20.00 2.30
C VAL A 359 2.82 20.08 3.56
N THR A 360 2.70 19.07 4.41
CA THR A 360 3.61 18.80 5.53
C THR A 360 4.66 17.78 5.07
N ARG A 361 5.93 18.04 5.36
CA ARG A 361 7.04 17.14 5.02
C ARG A 361 7.71 16.64 6.30
N PHE A 362 7.98 15.35 6.36
CA PHE A 362 8.72 14.71 7.44
C PHE A 362 9.87 13.91 6.85
N ASN A 363 11.01 14.58 6.65
CA ASN A 363 12.20 13.97 6.05
C ASN A 363 13.11 13.41 7.14
N ILE A 364 13.58 12.18 7.00
CA ILE A 364 14.43 11.49 7.98
C ILE A 364 15.76 11.12 7.33
N ASP A 365 16.87 11.41 8.00
CA ASP A 365 18.20 11.01 7.50
C ASP A 365 18.40 9.50 7.63
N SER A 366 18.08 8.75 6.56
CA SER A 366 18.04 7.29 6.59
C SER A 366 18.01 6.69 5.19
N GLU A 367 18.36 5.41 5.08
CA GLU A 367 18.08 4.56 3.91
C GLU A 367 16.85 3.67 4.10
N GLN A 368 16.22 3.70 5.28
CA GLN A 368 15.05 2.89 5.62
C GLN A 368 13.90 3.14 4.65
N HIS A 369 13.15 2.09 4.38
CA HIS A 369 11.92 2.17 3.61
C HIS A 369 10.75 1.82 4.52
N VAL A 370 9.74 2.69 4.56
CA VAL A 370 8.54 2.62 5.40
C VAL A 370 8.82 2.90 6.87
N TRP A 371 8.08 3.85 7.44
CA TRP A 371 8.20 4.28 8.83
C TRP A 371 7.00 3.88 9.65
N LEU A 372 5.78 4.04 9.12
CA LEU A 372 4.52 3.85 9.85
C LEU A 372 4.16 2.39 10.16
N LYS A 373 5.04 1.45 9.79
CA LYS A 373 4.97 0.04 10.18
C LYS A 373 5.88 -0.34 11.34
N SER A 374 6.91 0.45 11.62
CA SER A 374 7.80 0.21 12.75
C SER A 374 7.02 0.41 14.04
N ALA A 375 7.35 -0.33 15.12
CA ALA A 375 6.73 -0.11 16.42
C ALA A 375 7.15 1.24 17.04
N GLU A 376 8.28 1.78 16.60
CA GLU A 376 8.94 2.98 17.09
C GLU A 376 8.66 4.21 16.21
N TYR A 377 7.74 4.12 15.24
CA TYR A 377 7.46 5.23 14.32
C TYR A 377 7.14 6.53 15.06
N ALA A 378 6.44 6.46 16.19
CA ALA A 378 6.00 7.64 16.94
C ALA A 378 7.17 8.48 17.47
N THR A 379 8.35 7.88 17.66
CA THR A 379 9.56 8.55 18.16
C THR A 379 10.59 8.86 17.06
N ALA A 380 10.31 8.48 15.81
CA ALA A 380 11.17 8.83 14.68
C ALA A 380 11.33 10.35 14.62
N THR A 381 12.56 10.80 14.37
CA THR A 381 12.91 12.23 14.37
C THR A 381 13.33 12.65 12.97
N SER A 382 12.79 13.75 12.48
CA SER A 382 13.14 14.31 11.17
C SER A 382 14.49 15.05 11.20
N VAL A 383 14.98 15.43 10.03
CA VAL A 383 16.23 16.19 9.86
C VAL A 383 16.25 17.55 10.57
N ASP A 384 15.07 18.13 10.83
CA ASP A 384 14.88 19.39 11.55
C ASP A 384 14.51 19.21 13.03
N GLY A 385 14.50 17.96 13.52
CA GLY A 385 14.27 17.63 14.93
C GLY A 385 12.80 17.49 15.35
N ALA A 386 11.86 17.53 14.41
CA ALA A 386 10.46 17.23 14.71
C ALA A 386 10.27 15.72 14.97
N VAL A 387 9.28 15.38 15.81
CA VAL A 387 8.98 14.00 16.19
C VAL A 387 7.73 13.52 15.44
N LEU A 388 7.82 12.36 14.78
CA LEU A 388 6.78 11.90 13.85
C LEU A 388 5.42 11.71 14.52
N GLY A 389 5.37 11.18 15.74
CA GLY A 389 4.11 11.05 16.49
C GLY A 389 3.41 12.39 16.74
N ASN A 390 4.19 13.45 17.01
CA ASN A 390 3.67 14.80 17.20
C ASN A 390 3.16 15.39 15.89
N VAL A 391 3.95 15.26 14.82
CA VAL A 391 3.58 15.75 13.48
C VAL A 391 2.32 15.06 12.97
N LEU A 392 2.21 13.74 13.14
CA LEU A 392 1.00 12.99 12.81
C LEU A 392 -0.21 13.48 13.61
N SER A 393 -0.06 13.65 14.93
CA SER A 393 -1.15 14.09 15.80
C SER A 393 -1.63 15.50 15.43
N GLU A 394 -0.71 16.43 15.22
CA GLU A 394 -1.01 17.81 14.82
C GLU A 394 -1.69 17.85 13.45
N TRP A 395 -1.15 17.13 12.47
CA TRP A 395 -1.74 17.02 11.13
C TRP A 395 -3.18 16.50 11.21
N LEU A 396 -3.43 15.47 12.03
CA LEU A 396 -4.79 14.95 12.25
C LEU A 396 -5.69 15.88 13.08
N GLY A 397 -5.18 17.00 13.60
CA GLY A 397 -5.91 17.91 14.50
C GLY A 397 -6.20 17.30 15.87
N ALA A 398 -5.38 16.33 16.30
CA ALA A 398 -5.42 15.70 17.61
C ALA A 398 -4.42 16.37 18.58
N PRO A 399 -4.63 16.28 19.91
CA PRO A 399 -3.61 16.68 20.89
C PRO A 399 -2.31 15.91 20.64
N SER A 400 -1.15 16.56 20.82
CA SER A 400 0.16 15.91 20.68
C SER A 400 0.26 14.66 21.55
N THR A 401 0.73 13.55 20.99
CA THR A 401 1.17 12.40 21.78
C THR A 401 2.38 12.84 22.61
N ASN A 402 2.46 12.53 23.90
CA ASN A 402 3.64 12.90 24.71
C ASN A 402 4.85 12.01 24.37
N ALA A 403 5.07 11.72 23.08
CA ALA A 403 6.16 10.89 22.57
C ALA A 403 7.49 11.65 22.73
N SER A 404 8.01 11.68 23.96
CA SER A 404 9.32 12.21 24.27
C SER A 404 10.38 11.13 24.03
N ASN A 405 11.45 11.49 23.33
CA ASN A 405 12.65 10.68 23.19
C ASN A 405 13.22 10.40 24.61
N PRO A 406 13.49 9.14 25.03
CA PRO A 406 14.25 8.91 26.25
C PRO A 406 15.59 9.63 26.08
N GLN A 407 15.84 10.62 26.94
CA GLN A 407 17.01 11.47 26.86
C GLN A 407 18.27 10.63 26.69
N VAL A 408 19.05 10.95 25.65
CA VAL A 408 20.45 10.55 25.55
C VAL A 408 21.14 11.16 26.76
N GLY A 409 21.38 10.33 27.78
CA GLY A 409 22.16 10.70 28.94
C GLY A 409 23.55 11.12 28.47
N GLN A 410 23.96 12.31 28.91
CA GLN A 410 25.33 12.82 28.81
C GLN A 410 26.33 11.91 29.51
#